data_AF-A0AB39ZE18-F1
#
_entry.id   AF-A0AB39ZE18-F1
#
_cell.length_a   1.000
_cell.length_b   1.000
_cell.length_c   1.000
_cell.angle_alpha   90.00
_cell.angle_beta   90.00
_cell.angle_gamma   90.00
#
_symmetry.space_group_name_H-M   'P 1'
#
loop_
_entity.id
_entity.type
_entity.pdbx_description
1 polymer ?
#
loop_
_entity_poly.entity_id
_entity_poly.type
_entity_poly.pdbx_seq_one_letter_code
_entity_poly.pdbx_strand_id
1 'polypeptide(L)'
;MGKLQHQSFDYLSLANTSGVIRSPRDQQYYQLTMTGKLLLVTILCLMGGSAMGDDIMEGTYNVTAFCTAVKTGTQLGSLETCQKYYVCQSTGPVVAECQSGYSYDYKRSTCAVSSQVDCYYGVSEPCAGKNGTWVPNIAVCGGYYYCNNSIAMPGKCPSGQTFDSSKTACVYGSCSSNLNESNETVLTSLCDVVPPNQYFGDTKDCKTWNYCLSNSTGVFLKTGNCSNTNNQDAYNPATGQCTYNSTAVCSRVTGVPLSSVSVSCSTEGEIQASDTVCGTYSVCTNGKWVAKSCDTGYYYDVRQKICVLRQAATPQAGCNRCQFANKEFVNAVNSDNCSTYYYCNKNNEATLNTCPETYFFNENIGACKPDDGMEAYVKNNGACYGSSLTKTTDSTEDEASTVDA
;
A
#
# COMPACT_ATOMS: atom_id res chain seq x y z
N MET A 1 -62.74 15.01 -2.14
CA MET A 1 -63.68 15.39 -3.22
C MET A 1 -63.57 16.90 -3.44
N GLY A 2 -63.44 17.34 -4.69
CA GLY A 2 -63.55 18.75 -5.11
C GLY A 2 -62.23 19.53 -5.03
N LYS A 3 -61.45 19.62 -6.11
CA LYS A 3 -61.57 20.56 -7.25
C LYS A 3 -61.08 21.97 -6.85
N LEU A 4 -59.89 22.36 -7.33
CA LEU A 4 -59.54 22.87 -8.67
C LEU A 4 -59.60 24.41 -8.72
N GLN A 5 -58.42 24.97 -9.04
CA GLN A 5 -58.21 26.01 -10.06
C GLN A 5 -58.69 27.44 -9.70
N HIS A 6 -58.09 28.51 -10.21
CA HIS A 6 -57.29 28.69 -11.43
C HIS A 6 -56.60 30.07 -11.38
N GLN A 7 -55.44 30.19 -12.05
CA GLN A 7 -55.09 31.28 -12.99
C GLN A 7 -54.91 32.72 -12.45
N SER A 8 -54.04 33.61 -12.95
CA SER A 8 -52.92 33.63 -13.91
C SER A 8 -52.68 35.11 -14.33
N PHE A 9 -51.52 35.40 -14.95
CA PHE A 9 -51.21 36.55 -15.85
C PHE A 9 -51.07 37.94 -15.18
N ASP A 10 -50.18 38.86 -15.59
CA ASP A 10 -48.91 38.86 -16.36
C ASP A 10 -48.38 40.32 -16.40
N TYR A 11 -47.07 40.48 -16.68
CA TYR A 11 -46.38 41.57 -17.40
C TYR A 11 -46.57 43.08 -17.05
N LEU A 12 -45.46 43.79 -16.72
CA LEU A 12 -44.72 44.66 -17.67
C LEU A 12 -43.58 45.49 -17.03
N SER A 13 -42.42 45.40 -17.70
CA SER A 13 -41.27 46.29 -17.89
C SER A 13 -41.36 47.78 -17.49
N LEU A 14 -40.26 48.35 -16.95
CA LEU A 14 -39.40 49.34 -17.63
C LEU A 14 -38.15 49.74 -16.80
N ALA A 15 -37.04 49.93 -17.52
CA ALA A 15 -35.72 50.37 -17.04
C ALA A 15 -35.65 51.90 -16.87
N ASN A 16 -34.76 52.42 -15.99
CA ASN A 16 -33.43 52.96 -16.34
C ASN A 16 -32.86 53.90 -15.24
N THR A 17 -31.58 53.67 -14.92
CA THR A 17 -30.49 54.55 -14.45
C THR A 17 -30.75 55.90 -13.73
N SER A 18 -30.12 56.07 -12.55
CA SER A 18 -29.02 57.02 -12.27
C SER A 18 -28.91 57.37 -10.77
N GLY A 19 -27.67 57.53 -10.25
CA GLY A 19 -27.41 58.42 -9.11
C GLY A 19 -26.82 57.79 -7.84
N VAL A 20 -25.53 58.07 -7.64
CA VAL A 20 -24.67 57.82 -6.47
C VAL A 20 -25.18 58.56 -5.21
N ILE A 21 -24.95 58.02 -3.99
CA ILE A 21 -24.52 58.75 -2.76
C ILE A 21 -24.23 57.78 -1.58
N ARG A 22 -23.30 58.22 -0.71
CA ARG A 22 -22.62 57.59 0.42
C ARG A 22 -23.52 57.22 1.64
N SER A 23 -22.99 56.25 2.41
CA SER A 23 -23.28 55.81 3.81
C SER A 23 -23.39 56.94 4.87
N PRO A 24 -23.69 56.71 6.19
CA PRO A 24 -23.97 55.46 6.96
C PRO A 24 -25.06 55.53 8.07
N ARG A 25 -25.30 54.38 8.73
CA ARG A 25 -25.79 54.12 10.12
C ARG A 25 -27.27 54.37 10.48
N ASP A 26 -27.98 53.30 10.87
CA ASP A 26 -28.56 53.15 12.22
C ASP A 26 -29.06 51.71 12.53
N GLN A 27 -28.94 51.33 13.80
CA GLN A 27 -29.19 50.02 14.42
C GLN A 27 -30.64 49.88 14.93
N GLN A 28 -31.16 48.65 15.05
CA GLN A 28 -31.93 48.12 16.21
C GLN A 28 -32.18 46.60 16.05
N TYR A 29 -31.56 45.71 16.85
CA TYR A 29 -32.04 45.02 18.09
C TYR A 29 -33.38 44.24 17.91
N TYR A 30 -33.49 42.90 18.05
CA TYR A 30 -33.36 42.07 19.27
C TYR A 30 -33.21 40.52 18.98
N GLN A 31 -32.29 39.85 19.72
CA GLN A 31 -32.31 38.46 20.33
C GLN A 31 -32.45 37.19 19.44
N LEU A 32 -31.80 36.02 19.64
CA LEU A 32 -31.06 35.38 20.75
C LEU A 32 -30.15 34.23 20.17
N THR A 33 -28.84 34.27 20.49
CA THR A 33 -27.84 33.17 20.68
C THR A 33 -27.44 32.09 19.64
N MET A 34 -26.13 31.77 19.70
CA MET A 34 -25.35 30.63 19.17
C MET A 34 -24.79 30.77 17.75
N THR A 35 -23.48 30.96 17.63
CA THR A 35 -22.56 30.10 16.85
C THR A 35 -21.14 30.63 16.90
N GLY A 36 -20.25 29.86 17.53
CA GLY A 36 -18.80 30.07 17.45
C GLY A 36 -18.34 29.84 16.01
N LYS A 37 -17.53 30.77 15.50
CA LYS A 37 -16.85 30.64 14.21
C LYS A 37 -15.83 29.51 14.29
N LEU A 38 -16.19 28.33 13.77
CA LEU A 38 -15.23 27.32 13.33
C LEU A 38 -14.48 27.90 12.12
N LEU A 39 -13.32 28.48 12.37
CA LEU A 39 -12.33 28.75 11.33
C LEU A 39 -11.80 27.40 10.86
N LEU A 40 -12.30 26.93 9.71
CA LEU A 40 -11.69 25.89 8.90
C LEU A 40 -10.35 26.42 8.39
N VAL A 41 -9.29 26.22 9.17
CA VAL A 41 -7.92 26.39 8.68
C VAL A 41 -7.60 25.15 7.87
N THR A 42 -7.75 25.24 6.55
CA THR A 42 -7.11 24.30 5.62
C THR A 42 -5.61 24.55 5.69
N ILE A 43 -4.93 23.82 6.58
CA ILE A 43 -3.48 23.84 6.70
C ILE A 43 -2.93 23.18 5.43
N LEU A 44 -2.35 24.00 4.56
CA LEU A 44 -1.57 23.53 3.42
C LEU A 44 -0.29 22.91 4.00
N CYS A 45 -0.28 21.59 4.16
CA CYS A 45 0.94 20.86 4.51
C CYS A 45 1.95 21.10 3.39
N LEU A 46 3.02 21.84 3.68
CA LEU A 46 4.18 21.95 2.81
C LEU A 46 4.77 20.56 2.62
N MET A 47 4.48 19.94 1.48
CA MET A 47 5.09 18.67 1.07
C MET A 47 6.57 18.91 0.74
N GLY A 48 7.40 18.93 1.77
CA GLY A 48 8.84 18.73 1.64
C GLY A 48 9.14 17.23 1.61
N GLY A 49 8.74 16.56 0.53
CA GLY A 49 9.02 15.14 0.34
C GLY A 49 10.18 14.96 -0.64
N SER A 50 11.36 14.61 -0.13
CA SER A 50 12.33 13.87 -0.93
C SER A 50 11.68 12.53 -1.30
N ALA A 51 11.40 12.34 -2.60
CA ALA A 51 10.91 11.07 -3.12
C ALA A 51 12.01 10.01 -2.99
N MET A 52 11.98 9.28 -1.88
CA MET A 52 12.84 8.14 -1.57
C MET A 52 11.92 6.92 -1.51
N GLY A 53 11.89 6.12 -2.57
CA GLY A 53 11.05 4.93 -2.69
C GLY A 53 11.72 3.70 -2.08
N ASP A 54 11.97 3.75 -0.77
CA ASP A 54 12.33 2.58 0.04
C ASP A 54 11.05 1.88 0.48
N ASP A 55 11.06 0.55 0.59
CA ASP A 55 9.98 -0.17 1.27
C ASP A 55 9.96 0.20 2.76
N ILE A 56 8.84 0.76 3.21
CA ILE A 56 8.72 1.24 4.58
C ILE A 56 8.17 0.11 5.45
N MET A 57 9.04 -0.38 6.34
CA MET A 57 8.73 -1.44 7.32
C MET A 57 8.87 -0.88 8.73
N GLU A 58 7.86 -1.09 9.55
CA GLU A 58 7.85 -0.69 10.96
C GLU A 58 7.59 -1.93 11.84
N GLY A 59 8.67 -2.59 12.27
CA GLY A 59 8.56 -3.92 12.89
C GLY A 59 7.84 -4.90 11.96
N THR A 60 6.71 -5.48 12.39
CA THR A 60 5.95 -6.45 11.57
C THR A 60 4.97 -5.80 10.58
N TYR A 61 4.87 -4.47 10.55
CA TYR A 61 3.97 -3.72 9.67
C TYR A 61 4.66 -3.35 8.36
N ASN A 62 4.14 -3.87 7.26
CA ASN A 62 4.60 -3.52 5.91
C ASN A 62 3.74 -2.39 5.33
N VAL A 63 4.18 -1.15 5.52
CA VAL A 63 3.46 0.05 5.06
C VAL A 63 3.27 0.01 3.54
N THR A 64 4.30 -0.40 2.79
CA THR A 64 4.20 -0.46 1.33
C THR A 64 3.13 -1.44 0.86
N ALA A 65 3.12 -2.66 1.41
CA ALA A 65 2.12 -3.67 1.09
C ALA A 65 0.71 -3.21 1.50
N PHE A 66 0.58 -2.52 2.64
CA PHE A 66 -0.68 -1.89 3.00
C PHE A 66 -1.13 -0.84 1.98
N CYS A 67 -0.23 -0.01 1.47
CA CYS A 67 -0.57 0.99 0.47
C CYS A 67 -1.03 0.43 -0.88
N THR A 68 -0.72 -0.84 -1.20
CA THR A 68 -1.30 -1.53 -2.37
C THR A 68 -2.66 -2.18 -2.07
N ALA A 69 -2.96 -2.42 -0.79
CA ALA A 69 -4.20 -3.03 -0.34
C ALA A 69 -5.29 -2.02 0.01
N VAL A 70 -4.96 -0.74 0.20
CA VAL A 70 -5.92 0.33 0.50
C VAL A 70 -6.19 1.23 -0.71
N LYS A 71 -7.22 2.06 -0.63
CA LYS A 71 -7.49 3.07 -1.65
C LYS A 71 -6.41 4.15 -1.66
N THR A 72 -6.01 4.64 -2.84
CA THR A 72 -5.16 5.83 -2.97
C THR A 72 -5.71 7.02 -2.18
N GLY A 73 -4.84 7.69 -1.44
CA GLY A 73 -5.13 8.78 -0.51
C GLY A 73 -5.41 8.32 0.92
N THR A 74 -5.52 7.01 1.18
CA THR A 74 -5.68 6.49 2.55
C THR A 74 -4.45 6.86 3.38
N GLN A 75 -4.70 7.38 4.58
CA GLN A 75 -3.65 7.71 5.53
C GLN A 75 -3.52 6.60 6.57
N LEU A 76 -2.33 6.02 6.70
CA LEU A 76 -2.02 4.96 7.64
C LEU A 76 -1.18 5.48 8.79
N GLY A 77 -1.51 5.07 10.02
CA GLY A 77 -0.72 5.44 11.20
C GLY A 77 0.63 4.73 11.23
N SER A 78 1.64 5.38 11.80
CA SER A 78 2.92 4.75 12.13
C SER A 78 2.81 3.94 13.43
N LEU A 79 3.45 2.76 13.47
CA LEU A 79 3.71 1.95 14.67
C LEU A 79 4.91 2.45 15.48
N GLU A 80 5.81 3.20 14.85
CA GLU A 80 7.03 3.68 15.50
C GLU A 80 6.84 5.00 16.23
N THR A 81 6.00 5.89 15.71
CA THR A 81 5.80 7.22 16.29
C THR A 81 4.46 7.84 15.94
N CYS A 82 3.80 8.40 16.96
CA CYS A 82 2.57 9.19 16.80
C CYS A 82 2.74 10.45 15.95
N GLN A 83 3.96 10.95 15.74
CA GLN A 83 4.17 12.16 14.96
C GLN A 83 4.13 11.88 13.46
N LYS A 84 4.31 10.62 13.03
CA LYS A 84 4.37 10.26 11.62
C LYS A 84 3.16 9.46 11.18
N TYR A 85 2.87 9.57 9.90
CA TYR A 85 1.86 8.79 9.20
C TYR A 85 2.24 8.67 7.73
N TYR A 86 1.58 7.77 7.03
CA TYR A 86 1.85 7.47 5.63
C TYR A 86 0.64 7.79 4.78
N VAL A 87 0.83 8.54 3.72
CA VAL A 87 -0.22 8.78 2.71
C VAL A 87 0.02 7.83 1.55
N CYS A 88 -0.90 6.89 1.34
CA CYS A 88 -0.78 5.93 0.25
C CYS A 88 -1.06 6.59 -1.10
N GLN A 89 -0.06 6.69 -1.95
CA GLN A 89 -0.20 7.20 -3.32
C GLN A 89 -0.11 6.05 -4.33
N SER A 90 -0.45 6.30 -5.59
CA SER A 90 -0.29 5.30 -6.66
C SER A 90 1.16 4.88 -6.90
N THR A 91 2.12 5.65 -6.38
CA THR A 91 3.57 5.40 -6.44
C THR A 91 4.13 4.80 -5.16
N GLY A 92 3.31 4.53 -4.14
CA GLY A 92 3.76 4.00 -2.84
C GLY A 92 3.43 4.91 -1.66
N PRO A 93 3.87 4.55 -0.43
CA PRO A 93 3.66 5.38 0.76
C PRO A 93 4.50 6.66 0.69
N VAL A 94 3.89 7.79 1.04
CA VAL A 94 4.59 9.05 1.27
C VAL A 94 4.55 9.37 2.76
N VAL A 95 5.72 9.52 3.37
CA VAL A 95 5.84 9.88 4.79
C VAL A 95 5.36 11.31 4.99
N ALA A 96 4.54 11.51 6.01
CA ALA A 96 4.11 12.82 6.48
C ALA A 96 4.26 12.90 8.00
N GLU A 97 4.55 14.10 8.51
CA GLU A 97 4.77 14.35 9.92
C GLU A 97 3.87 15.47 10.43
N CYS A 98 3.31 15.30 11.63
CA CYS A 98 2.58 16.33 12.34
C CYS A 98 3.54 17.38 12.92
N GLN A 99 3.05 18.61 13.08
CA GLN A 99 3.82 19.67 13.73
C GLN A 99 4.09 19.35 15.21
N SER A 100 5.15 19.93 15.77
CA SER A 100 5.46 19.80 17.19
C SER A 100 4.26 20.16 18.08
N GLY A 101 3.96 19.31 19.06
CA GLY A 101 2.77 19.43 19.93
C GLY A 101 1.50 18.76 19.39
N TYR A 102 1.56 18.19 18.18
CA TYR A 102 0.49 17.43 17.55
C TYR A 102 0.92 15.97 17.30
N SER A 103 -0.06 15.08 17.35
CA SER A 103 0.07 13.66 17.03
C SER A 103 -0.96 13.29 15.96
N TYR A 104 -0.63 12.34 15.11
CA TYR A 104 -1.54 11.81 14.12
C TYR A 104 -2.60 10.93 14.79
N ASP A 105 -3.84 11.37 14.70
CA ASP A 105 -5.01 10.60 15.12
C ASP A 105 -5.49 9.76 13.94
N TYR A 106 -5.05 8.49 13.89
CA TYR A 106 -5.42 7.59 12.79
C TYR A 106 -6.92 7.34 12.70
N LYS A 107 -7.67 7.46 13.81
CA LYS A 107 -9.13 7.28 13.82
C LYS A 107 -9.85 8.43 13.14
N ARG A 108 -9.29 9.64 13.24
CA ARG A 108 -9.80 10.86 12.60
C ARG A 108 -9.09 11.19 11.28
N SER A 109 -8.02 10.46 10.94
CA SER A 109 -7.13 10.72 9.81
C SER A 109 -6.68 12.18 9.76
N THR A 110 -6.19 12.69 10.89
CA THR A 110 -5.74 14.10 11.01
C THR A 110 -4.75 14.27 12.16
N CYS A 111 -3.88 15.27 12.07
CA CYS A 111 -3.08 15.70 13.21
C CYS A 111 -3.97 16.42 14.24
N ALA A 112 -3.93 15.97 15.49
CA ALA A 112 -4.63 16.57 16.61
C ALA A 112 -3.67 16.82 17.77
N VAL A 113 -4.05 17.66 18.73
CA VAL A 113 -3.21 18.00 19.89
C VAL A 113 -2.82 16.71 20.61
N SER A 114 -1.52 16.49 20.86
CA SER A 114 -1.01 15.19 21.33
C SER A 114 -1.71 14.66 22.59
N SER A 115 -2.13 15.55 23.51
CA SER A 115 -2.85 15.19 24.73
C SER A 115 -4.28 14.66 24.50
N GLN A 116 -4.82 14.78 23.29
CA GLN A 116 -6.16 14.35 22.89
C GLN A 116 -6.14 13.12 21.96
N VAL A 117 -4.94 12.61 21.65
CA VAL A 117 -4.75 11.48 20.75
C VAL A 117 -4.38 10.24 21.55
N ASP A 118 -5.21 9.21 21.45
CA ASP A 118 -4.92 7.88 21.99
C ASP A 118 -3.98 7.13 21.04
N CYS A 119 -2.75 7.62 20.97
CA CYS A 119 -1.70 6.95 20.24
C CYS A 119 -0.95 5.99 21.18
N TYR A 120 -0.79 4.76 20.71
CA TYR A 120 -0.17 3.64 21.43
C TYR A 120 1.18 3.24 20.81
N TYR A 121 1.62 4.00 19.80
CA TYR A 121 2.73 3.71 18.90
C TYR A 121 3.84 4.74 19.11
N GLY A 122 5.02 4.31 19.56
CA GLY A 122 5.99 5.24 20.12
C GLY A 122 6.85 4.58 21.17
N VAL A 123 7.69 3.62 20.79
CA VAL A 123 8.62 2.99 21.75
C VAL A 123 9.64 3.98 22.33
N SER A 124 9.82 5.15 21.72
CA SER A 124 10.62 6.25 22.30
C SER A 124 9.86 7.11 23.31
N GLU A 125 8.56 7.38 23.10
CA GLU A 125 7.78 8.32 23.93
C GLU A 125 6.29 7.92 24.13
N PRO A 126 6.00 6.74 24.71
CA PRO A 126 4.63 6.20 24.80
C PRO A 126 3.71 7.03 25.73
N CYS A 127 4.30 7.92 26.52
CA CYS A 127 3.61 8.79 27.47
C CYS A 127 3.58 10.27 27.05
N ALA A 128 4.01 10.62 25.83
CA ALA A 128 4.00 12.00 25.35
C ALA A 128 2.64 12.69 25.59
N GLY A 129 2.63 13.75 26.40
CA GLY A 129 1.43 14.52 26.71
C GLY A 129 0.43 13.85 27.67
N LYS A 130 0.79 12.73 28.31
CA LYS A 130 -0.07 11.96 29.21
C LYS A 130 0.41 12.02 30.67
N ASN A 131 -0.53 12.03 31.61
CA ASN A 131 -0.24 12.03 33.04
C ASN A 131 -1.31 11.23 33.82
N GLY A 132 -0.88 10.40 34.76
CA GLY A 132 -1.75 9.61 35.63
C GLY A 132 -2.53 8.50 34.93
N THR A 133 -2.03 7.97 33.82
CA THR A 133 -2.74 6.97 33.00
C THR A 133 -1.83 5.82 32.56
N TRP A 134 -2.41 4.73 32.06
CA TRP A 134 -1.69 3.56 31.57
C TRP A 134 -1.83 3.44 30.06
N VAL A 135 -0.74 3.09 29.39
CA VAL A 135 -0.70 2.80 27.96
C VAL A 135 -0.11 1.41 27.73
N PRO A 136 -0.59 0.64 26.74
CA PRO A 136 0.01 -0.63 26.37
C PRO A 136 1.46 -0.44 25.91
N ASN A 137 2.31 -1.40 26.23
CA ASN A 137 3.63 -1.55 25.63
C ASN A 137 3.52 -2.65 24.57
N ILE A 138 3.32 -2.25 23.31
CA ILE A 138 3.13 -3.18 22.20
C ILE A 138 4.41 -3.94 21.81
N ALA A 139 5.59 -3.47 22.28
CA ALA A 139 6.87 -4.13 22.03
C ALA A 139 7.15 -5.27 23.03
N VAL A 140 6.35 -5.39 24.09
CA VAL A 140 6.52 -6.42 25.12
C VAL A 140 5.18 -7.11 25.34
N CYS A 141 5.11 -8.43 25.12
CA CYS A 141 3.92 -9.22 25.45
C CYS A 141 3.49 -8.98 26.91
N GLY A 142 2.23 -8.56 27.09
CA GLY A 142 1.66 -8.19 28.39
C GLY A 142 2.27 -6.95 29.03
N GLY A 143 3.11 -6.20 28.33
CA GLY A 143 3.73 -4.98 28.82
C GLY A 143 2.77 -3.79 28.80
N TYR A 144 3.02 -2.84 29.70
CA TYR A 144 2.36 -1.55 29.75
C TYR A 144 3.33 -0.49 30.28
N TYR A 145 2.99 0.79 30.14
CA TYR A 145 3.63 1.90 30.81
C TYR A 145 2.61 2.63 31.67
N TYR A 146 2.99 3.00 32.89
CA TYR A 146 2.30 4.03 33.64
C TYR A 146 2.95 5.38 33.35
N CYS A 147 2.14 6.32 32.88
CA CYS A 147 2.56 7.65 32.47
C CYS A 147 2.46 8.61 33.66
N ASN A 148 3.59 9.16 34.09
CA ASN A 148 3.66 10.17 35.14
C ASN A 148 4.37 11.41 34.59
N ASN A 149 3.63 12.50 34.36
CA ASN A 149 4.13 13.73 33.74
C ASN A 149 4.94 13.48 32.45
N SER A 150 4.36 12.74 31.50
CA SER A 150 5.00 12.28 30.25
C SER A 150 6.15 11.30 30.37
N ILE A 151 6.53 10.89 31.58
CA ILE A 151 7.55 9.87 31.81
C ILE A 151 6.89 8.48 31.78
N ALA A 152 7.42 7.60 30.94
CA ALA A 152 6.96 6.23 30.79
C ALA A 152 7.64 5.32 31.81
N MET A 153 6.86 4.75 32.73
CA MET A 153 7.35 3.78 33.72
C MET A 153 6.85 2.38 33.34
N PRO A 154 7.74 1.45 32.93
CA PRO A 154 7.32 0.15 32.40
C PRO A 154 6.75 -0.76 33.49
N GLY A 155 5.80 -1.61 33.08
CA GLY A 155 5.23 -2.70 33.86
C GLY A 155 4.88 -3.88 32.97
N LYS A 156 4.61 -5.04 33.58
CA LYS A 156 4.26 -6.27 32.86
C LYS A 156 3.12 -6.99 33.59
N CYS A 157 2.21 -7.54 32.81
CA CYS A 157 1.11 -8.35 33.32
C CYS A 157 1.61 -9.71 33.85
N PRO A 158 0.90 -10.31 34.82
CA PRO A 158 1.16 -11.67 35.28
C PRO A 158 1.13 -12.70 34.13
N SER A 159 1.77 -13.85 34.33
CA SER A 159 1.81 -14.93 33.33
C SER A 159 0.40 -15.33 32.86
N GLY A 160 0.22 -15.45 31.54
CA GLY A 160 -1.08 -15.79 30.94
C GLY A 160 -2.07 -14.63 30.86
N GLN A 161 -1.61 -13.39 31.07
CA GLN A 161 -2.42 -12.17 30.94
C GLN A 161 -1.80 -11.18 29.94
N THR A 162 -2.67 -10.40 29.29
CA THR A 162 -2.31 -9.30 28.39
C THR A 162 -2.87 -7.99 28.93
N PHE A 163 -2.23 -6.86 28.60
CA PHE A 163 -2.72 -5.55 29.03
C PHE A 163 -3.84 -5.08 28.08
N ASP A 164 -5.04 -4.88 28.64
CA ASP A 164 -6.19 -4.31 27.95
C ASP A 164 -6.24 -2.81 28.21
N SER A 165 -5.91 -2.01 27.19
CA SER A 165 -5.89 -0.55 27.28
C SER A 165 -7.27 0.06 27.52
N SER A 166 -8.34 -0.59 27.07
CA SER A 166 -9.72 -0.11 27.28
C SER A 166 -10.18 -0.28 28.72
N LYS A 167 -9.67 -1.31 29.41
CA LYS A 167 -9.95 -1.58 30.83
C LYS A 167 -8.86 -1.03 31.76
N THR A 168 -7.75 -0.54 31.20
CA THR A 168 -6.54 -0.16 31.94
C THR A 168 -6.10 -1.24 32.92
N ALA A 169 -6.18 -2.51 32.50
CA ALA A 169 -5.99 -3.66 33.39
C ALA A 169 -5.38 -4.86 32.66
N CYS A 170 -4.69 -5.72 33.41
CA CYS A 170 -4.30 -7.03 32.91
C CYS A 170 -5.51 -7.96 32.88
N VAL A 171 -5.76 -8.59 31.73
CA VAL A 171 -6.85 -9.53 31.52
C VAL A 171 -6.29 -10.87 31.07
N TYR A 172 -6.98 -11.97 31.39
CA TYR A 172 -6.59 -13.29 30.90
C TYR A 172 -6.61 -13.31 29.37
N GLY A 173 -5.49 -13.74 28.79
CA GLY A 173 -5.28 -13.75 27.35
C GLY A 173 -3.94 -14.37 26.98
N SER A 174 -3.94 -15.13 25.89
CA SER A 174 -2.72 -15.70 25.33
C SER A 174 -2.07 -14.67 24.42
N CYS A 175 -0.79 -14.37 24.65
CA CYS A 175 0.02 -13.80 23.57
C CYS A 175 0.12 -14.84 22.44
N SER A 176 0.10 -14.38 21.19
CA SER A 176 0.42 -15.26 20.07
C SER A 176 1.80 -15.86 20.33
N SER A 177 1.95 -17.17 20.21
CA SER A 177 3.13 -17.97 20.64
C SER A 177 4.45 -17.60 19.93
N ASN A 178 4.42 -16.56 19.09
CA ASN A 178 5.54 -16.04 18.31
C ASN A 178 6.14 -14.76 18.92
N LEU A 179 5.53 -14.20 19.97
CA LEU A 179 6.13 -13.13 20.79
C LEU A 179 7.13 -13.75 21.78
N ASN A 180 8.20 -14.33 21.25
CA ASN A 180 9.42 -14.48 22.04
C ASN A 180 9.88 -13.07 22.47
N GLU A 181 10.70 -12.99 23.51
CA GLU A 181 11.23 -11.77 24.13
C GLU A 181 12.08 -10.91 23.17
N SER A 182 11.48 -10.40 22.10
CA SER A 182 12.09 -9.48 21.14
C SER A 182 11.50 -8.09 21.34
N ASN A 183 12.36 -7.08 21.39
CA ASN A 183 12.02 -5.65 21.49
C ASN A 183 11.32 -5.07 20.23
N GLU A 184 10.65 -5.91 19.43
CA GLU A 184 10.11 -5.51 18.13
C GLU A 184 8.66 -5.04 18.25
N THR A 185 8.31 -3.94 17.58
CA THR A 185 6.95 -3.43 17.47
C THR A 185 6.10 -4.36 16.59
N VAL A 186 5.08 -4.98 17.17
CA VAL A 186 4.21 -5.94 16.46
C VAL A 186 2.86 -5.33 16.15
N LEU A 187 2.45 -5.44 14.88
CA LEU A 187 1.11 -5.09 14.43
C LEU A 187 0.10 -6.14 14.90
N THR A 188 -0.66 -5.83 15.96
CA THR A 188 -1.61 -6.75 16.59
C THR A 188 -2.90 -6.95 15.78
N SER A 189 -3.37 -5.90 15.12
CA SER A 189 -4.52 -5.90 14.23
C SER A 189 -4.24 -5.02 13.03
N LEU A 190 -4.71 -5.39 11.84
CA LEU A 190 -4.56 -4.52 10.65
C LEU A 190 -5.31 -3.18 10.82
N CYS A 191 -6.31 -3.14 11.71
CA CYS A 191 -7.09 -1.94 12.04
C CYS A 191 -6.47 -1.03 13.10
N ASP A 192 -5.25 -1.34 13.52
CA ASP A 192 -4.45 -0.50 14.40
C ASP A 192 -3.78 0.65 13.64
N VAL A 193 -3.56 0.47 12.33
CA VAL A 193 -2.93 1.45 11.43
C VAL A 193 -3.88 1.94 10.34
N VAL A 194 -4.92 1.17 10.01
CA VAL A 194 -5.97 1.56 9.05
C VAL A 194 -7.10 2.30 9.76
N PRO A 195 -7.57 3.46 9.25
CA PRO A 195 -8.68 4.19 9.85
C PRO A 195 -9.99 3.36 9.95
N PRO A 196 -10.85 3.66 10.94
CA PRO A 196 -12.12 2.98 11.09
C PRO A 196 -13.06 3.21 9.89
N ASN A 197 -13.96 2.25 9.69
CA ASN A 197 -14.93 2.15 8.61
C ASN A 197 -14.32 2.12 7.20
N GLN A 198 -13.08 1.65 7.08
CA GLN A 198 -12.41 1.44 5.80
C GLN A 198 -12.44 -0.03 5.40
N TYR A 199 -12.76 -0.28 4.14
CA TYR A 199 -12.49 -1.56 3.51
C TYR A 199 -11.13 -1.52 2.80
N PHE A 200 -10.44 -2.65 2.81
CA PHE A 200 -9.16 -2.82 2.12
C PHE A 200 -8.97 -4.29 1.73
N GLY A 201 -8.05 -4.55 0.82
CA GLY A 201 -7.79 -5.89 0.31
C GLY A 201 -6.79 -6.67 1.17
N ASP A 202 -6.45 -7.85 0.67
CA ASP A 202 -5.30 -8.62 1.10
C ASP A 202 -4.26 -8.71 -0.03
N THR A 203 -3.01 -8.99 0.33
CA THR A 203 -1.85 -9.10 -0.57
C THR A 203 -1.41 -10.55 -0.81
N LYS A 204 -2.10 -11.52 -0.21
CA LYS A 204 -1.93 -12.97 -0.44
C LYS A 204 -3.15 -13.60 -1.12
N ASP A 205 -4.34 -13.08 -0.87
CA ASP A 205 -5.57 -13.55 -1.53
C ASP A 205 -6.35 -12.40 -2.17
N CYS A 206 -6.52 -12.47 -3.50
CA CYS A 206 -7.25 -11.44 -4.25
C CYS A 206 -8.74 -11.39 -3.88
N LYS A 207 -9.30 -12.48 -3.37
CA LYS A 207 -10.71 -12.59 -2.95
C LYS A 207 -10.95 -11.92 -1.61
N THR A 208 -9.92 -11.84 -0.78
CA THR A 208 -10.06 -11.40 0.59
C THR A 208 -10.22 -9.89 0.67
N TRP A 209 -11.23 -9.49 1.43
CA TRP A 209 -11.47 -8.14 1.88
C TRP A 209 -11.38 -8.10 3.41
N ASN A 210 -10.90 -6.98 3.89
CA ASN A 210 -10.79 -6.61 5.29
C ASN A 210 -11.62 -5.35 5.53
N TYR A 211 -12.17 -5.20 6.74
CA TYR A 211 -12.97 -4.06 7.13
C TYR A 211 -12.75 -3.70 8.59
N CYS A 212 -12.40 -2.45 8.85
CA CYS A 212 -12.22 -1.94 10.21
C CYS A 212 -13.52 -1.42 10.79
N LEU A 213 -14.33 -2.31 11.37
CA LEU A 213 -15.61 -1.92 11.97
C LEU A 213 -15.38 -1.09 13.23
N SER A 214 -15.90 0.14 13.26
CA SER A 214 -15.97 0.96 14.47
C SER A 214 -17.32 0.81 15.17
N ASN A 215 -17.32 0.65 16.49
CA ASN A 215 -18.53 0.77 17.31
C ASN A 215 -18.19 1.45 18.65
N SER A 216 -19.15 1.49 19.59
CA SER A 216 -18.96 2.12 20.91
C SER A 216 -17.92 1.42 21.80
N THR A 217 -17.52 0.19 21.48
CA THR A 217 -16.57 -0.61 22.27
C THR A 217 -15.18 -0.68 21.66
N GLY A 218 -14.95 -0.15 20.46
CA GLY A 218 -13.63 -0.15 19.81
C GLY A 218 -13.67 -0.27 18.29
N VAL A 219 -12.51 -0.57 17.72
CA VAL A 219 -12.30 -0.84 16.29
C VAL A 219 -11.89 -2.30 16.13
N PHE A 220 -12.58 -3.04 15.26
CA PHE A 220 -12.38 -4.48 15.10
C PHE A 220 -12.16 -4.83 13.64
N LEU A 221 -11.18 -5.69 13.37
CA LEU A 221 -10.98 -6.26 12.04
C LEU A 221 -12.06 -7.29 11.74
N LYS A 222 -12.76 -7.10 10.64
CA LYS A 222 -13.57 -8.13 9.99
C LYS A 222 -12.90 -8.53 8.68
N THR A 223 -12.80 -9.83 8.44
CA THR A 223 -12.25 -10.39 7.21
C THR A 223 -13.30 -11.28 6.55
N GLY A 224 -13.37 -11.24 5.24
CA GLY A 224 -14.22 -12.12 4.45
C GLY A 224 -13.72 -12.21 3.01
N ASN A 225 -14.44 -12.98 2.20
CA ASN A 225 -14.10 -13.18 0.80
C ASN A 225 -15.22 -12.68 -0.11
N CYS A 226 -14.83 -12.23 -1.30
CA CYS A 226 -15.78 -11.95 -2.37
C CYS A 226 -16.47 -13.24 -2.85
N SER A 227 -17.79 -13.17 -3.03
CA SER A 227 -18.59 -14.33 -3.44
C SER A 227 -18.46 -14.62 -4.94
N ASN A 228 -18.41 -15.90 -5.29
CA ASN A 228 -18.37 -16.36 -6.68
C ASN A 228 -19.77 -16.40 -7.35
N THR A 229 -20.86 -16.07 -6.65
CA THR A 229 -22.24 -16.23 -7.17
C THR A 229 -22.52 -15.43 -8.46
N ASN A 230 -21.76 -14.37 -8.73
CA ASN A 230 -21.86 -13.55 -9.94
C ASN A 230 -20.52 -13.40 -10.68
N ASN A 231 -19.58 -14.34 -10.50
CA ASN A 231 -18.21 -14.26 -11.02
C ASN A 231 -17.42 -13.02 -10.55
N GLN A 232 -17.82 -12.39 -9.44
CA GLN A 232 -17.12 -11.26 -8.82
C GLN A 232 -16.24 -11.76 -7.67
N ASP A 233 -15.25 -12.59 -7.99
CA ASP A 233 -14.37 -13.25 -7.04
C ASP A 233 -13.01 -12.55 -6.88
N ALA A 234 -12.98 -11.23 -7.01
CA ALA A 234 -11.82 -10.42 -6.65
C ALA A 234 -12.27 -9.15 -5.92
N TYR A 235 -11.62 -8.81 -4.82
CA TYR A 235 -11.85 -7.53 -4.14
C TYR A 235 -11.03 -6.42 -4.83
N ASN A 236 -11.61 -5.24 -5.04
CA ASN A 236 -10.91 -4.07 -5.59
C ASN A 236 -10.77 -2.96 -4.53
N PRO A 237 -9.56 -2.70 -4.01
CA PRO A 237 -9.32 -1.64 -3.03
C PRO A 237 -9.65 -0.23 -3.50
N ALA A 238 -9.53 0.06 -4.80
CA ALA A 238 -9.77 1.39 -5.33
C ALA A 238 -11.26 1.77 -5.26
N THR A 239 -12.15 0.80 -5.47
CA THR A 239 -13.61 0.98 -5.41
C THR A 239 -14.21 0.58 -4.08
N GLY A 240 -13.50 -0.24 -3.28
CA GLY A 240 -14.00 -0.77 -2.02
C GLY A 240 -14.97 -1.95 -2.19
N GLN A 241 -15.03 -2.57 -3.37
CA GLN A 241 -16.07 -3.54 -3.74
C GLN A 241 -15.51 -4.80 -4.40
N CYS A 242 -16.29 -5.89 -4.33
CA CYS A 242 -16.03 -7.09 -5.12
C CYS A 242 -16.29 -6.82 -6.61
N THR A 243 -15.47 -7.42 -7.46
CA THR A 243 -15.47 -7.25 -8.90
C THR A 243 -14.93 -8.50 -9.59
N TYR A 244 -14.88 -8.48 -10.92
CA TYR A 244 -14.35 -9.57 -11.73
C TYR A 244 -12.85 -9.74 -11.52
N ASN A 245 -12.41 -10.98 -11.42
CA ASN A 245 -11.00 -11.31 -11.32
C ASN A 245 -10.26 -10.91 -12.60
N SER A 246 -9.21 -10.11 -12.43
CA SER A 246 -8.30 -9.70 -13.49
C SER A 246 -6.93 -9.45 -12.88
N THR A 247 -5.88 -9.59 -13.69
CA THR A 247 -4.50 -9.29 -13.29
C THR A 247 -4.36 -7.87 -12.74
N ALA A 248 -5.11 -6.90 -13.28
CA ALA A 248 -5.11 -5.51 -12.80
C ALA A 248 -5.65 -5.40 -11.36
N VAL A 249 -6.83 -5.98 -11.09
CA VAL A 249 -7.44 -5.95 -9.75
C VAL A 249 -6.57 -6.71 -8.74
N CYS A 250 -6.00 -7.84 -9.16
CA CYS A 250 -5.20 -8.71 -8.32
C CYS A 250 -3.70 -8.36 -8.29
N SER A 251 -3.29 -7.28 -8.94
CA SER A 251 -1.88 -6.84 -9.01
C SER A 251 -1.24 -6.59 -7.64
N ARG A 252 -2.06 -6.29 -6.62
CA ARG A 252 -1.65 -6.17 -5.22
C ARG A 252 -1.27 -7.49 -4.54
N VAL A 253 -1.64 -8.64 -5.12
CA VAL A 253 -1.38 -9.96 -4.54
C VAL A 253 0.06 -10.35 -4.83
N THR A 254 0.97 -9.82 -4.00
CA THR A 254 2.41 -9.99 -4.11
C THR A 254 2.93 -11.19 -3.31
N GLY A 255 2.06 -11.86 -2.56
CA GLY A 255 2.43 -12.89 -1.59
C GLY A 255 3.09 -12.34 -0.31
N VAL A 256 3.42 -11.05 -0.30
CA VAL A 256 4.00 -10.34 0.85
C VAL A 256 2.88 -10.00 1.83
N PRO A 257 2.85 -10.55 3.05
CA PRO A 257 1.78 -10.27 4.00
C PRO A 257 1.75 -8.79 4.43
N LEU A 258 0.55 -8.26 4.64
CA LEU A 258 0.32 -6.95 5.27
C LEU A 258 0.94 -6.84 6.66
N SER A 259 0.83 -7.92 7.45
CA SER A 259 1.49 -8.09 8.74
C SER A 259 2.25 -9.41 8.72
N SER A 260 3.58 -9.36 8.82
CA SER A 260 4.41 -10.56 8.83
C SER A 260 4.59 -11.09 10.26
N VAL A 261 3.67 -11.93 10.72
CA VAL A 261 4.02 -12.91 11.75
C VAL A 261 4.79 -14.04 11.03
N SER A 262 6.11 -13.89 11.02
CA SER A 262 7.17 -14.81 10.56
C SER A 262 6.73 -16.07 9.79
N VAL A 263 6.97 -16.11 8.47
CA VAL A 263 7.20 -17.36 7.74
C VAL A 263 8.63 -17.81 8.06
N SER A 264 8.82 -19.04 8.53
CA SER A 264 10.14 -19.57 8.89
C SER A 264 10.92 -20.02 7.66
N CYS A 265 12.23 -19.86 7.69
CA CYS A 265 13.18 -20.37 6.70
C CYS A 265 14.19 -21.30 7.40
N SER A 266 14.76 -22.26 6.65
CA SER A 266 15.64 -23.30 7.23
C SER A 266 17.13 -23.04 6.99
N THR A 267 17.47 -22.25 5.96
CA THR A 267 18.86 -22.06 5.53
C THR A 267 19.27 -20.63 5.75
N GLU A 268 20.10 -20.37 6.76
CA GLU A 268 20.60 -19.03 7.07
C GLU A 268 21.30 -18.39 5.86
N GLY A 269 20.98 -17.13 5.57
CA GLY A 269 21.53 -16.38 4.44
C GLY A 269 20.94 -16.76 3.07
N GLU A 270 20.00 -17.70 2.99
CA GLU A 270 19.27 -18.00 1.76
C GLU A 270 18.57 -16.75 1.23
N ILE A 271 18.57 -16.55 -0.09
CA ILE A 271 17.93 -15.39 -0.73
C ILE A 271 16.82 -15.83 -1.68
N GLN A 272 15.63 -15.31 -1.46
CA GLN A 272 14.48 -15.48 -2.34
C GLN A 272 14.12 -14.16 -3.02
N ALA A 273 14.34 -14.06 -4.33
CA ALA A 273 13.90 -12.91 -5.11
C ALA A 273 12.38 -12.97 -5.37
N SER A 274 11.72 -11.83 -5.43
CA SER A 274 10.29 -11.78 -5.75
C SER A 274 10.05 -12.04 -7.24
N ASP A 275 9.17 -13.00 -7.52
CA ASP A 275 8.64 -13.28 -8.85
C ASP A 275 7.55 -12.30 -9.30
N THR A 276 7.29 -11.26 -8.51
CA THR A 276 6.23 -10.28 -8.77
C THR A 276 6.79 -8.85 -8.76
N VAL A 277 7.76 -8.55 -7.90
CA VAL A 277 8.40 -7.24 -7.77
C VAL A 277 9.88 -7.35 -8.07
N CYS A 278 10.33 -6.83 -9.21
CA CYS A 278 11.68 -7.10 -9.70
C CYS A 278 12.80 -6.52 -8.80
N GLY A 279 12.48 -5.57 -7.93
CA GLY A 279 13.41 -4.94 -7.00
C GLY A 279 13.46 -5.56 -5.61
N THR A 280 12.65 -6.57 -5.28
CA THR A 280 12.58 -7.09 -3.90
C THR A 280 13.08 -8.52 -3.78
N TYR A 281 13.62 -8.82 -2.61
CA TYR A 281 14.12 -10.13 -2.24
C TYR A 281 13.99 -10.33 -0.73
N SER A 282 14.12 -11.55 -0.24
CA SER A 282 14.13 -11.86 1.19
C SER A 282 15.37 -12.66 1.53
N VAL A 283 15.98 -12.38 2.67
CA VAL A 283 17.16 -13.07 3.19
C VAL A 283 16.76 -13.82 4.45
N CYS A 284 17.08 -15.11 4.52
CA CYS A 284 16.87 -15.86 5.75
C CYS A 284 17.83 -15.36 6.83
N THR A 285 17.30 -14.90 7.96
CA THR A 285 18.08 -14.47 9.11
C THR A 285 17.47 -14.99 10.40
N ASN A 286 18.24 -15.76 11.16
CA ASN A 286 17.82 -16.46 12.37
C ASN A 286 16.54 -17.31 12.18
N GLY A 287 16.47 -18.04 11.06
CA GLY A 287 15.34 -18.92 10.74
C GLY A 287 14.04 -18.18 10.35
N LYS A 288 14.13 -16.88 10.03
CA LYS A 288 13.01 -16.06 9.54
C LYS A 288 13.39 -15.35 8.24
N TRP A 289 12.44 -15.25 7.32
CA TRP A 289 12.63 -14.44 6.12
C TRP A 289 12.60 -12.95 6.47
N VAL A 290 13.71 -12.25 6.20
CA VAL A 290 13.85 -10.80 6.33
C VAL A 290 13.78 -10.17 4.94
N ALA A 291 12.73 -9.41 4.66
CA ALA A 291 12.56 -8.73 3.38
C ALA A 291 13.64 -7.65 3.16
N LYS A 292 14.04 -7.47 1.90
CA LYS A 292 15.01 -6.51 1.39
C LYS A 292 14.53 -5.98 0.04
N SER A 293 14.91 -4.74 -0.28
CA SER A 293 14.49 -4.09 -1.52
C SER A 293 15.62 -3.26 -2.09
N CYS A 294 15.65 -3.15 -3.41
CA CYS A 294 16.56 -2.30 -4.15
C CYS A 294 16.03 -0.88 -4.26
N ASP A 295 16.93 0.10 -4.30
CA ASP A 295 16.60 1.52 -4.51
C ASP A 295 15.72 1.73 -5.76
N THR A 296 14.97 2.83 -5.78
CA THR A 296 14.14 3.20 -6.92
C THR A 296 14.94 3.21 -8.23
N GLY A 297 14.47 2.47 -9.25
CA GLY A 297 15.14 2.33 -10.54
C GLY A 297 16.16 1.18 -10.62
N TYR A 298 16.37 0.46 -9.52
CA TYR A 298 17.19 -0.75 -9.45
C TYR A 298 16.31 -1.99 -9.30
N TYR A 299 16.75 -3.09 -9.90
CA TYR A 299 16.16 -4.40 -9.74
C TYR A 299 17.17 -5.35 -9.10
N TYR A 300 16.65 -6.34 -8.38
CA TYR A 300 17.48 -7.37 -7.78
C TYR A 300 17.93 -8.34 -8.88
N ASP A 301 19.25 -8.43 -9.07
CA ASP A 301 19.84 -9.37 -10.02
C ASP A 301 20.01 -10.74 -9.35
N VAL A 302 19.24 -11.74 -9.81
CA VAL A 302 19.24 -13.07 -9.18
C VAL A 302 20.53 -13.84 -9.41
N ARG A 303 21.37 -13.41 -10.36
CA ARG A 303 22.65 -14.04 -10.69
C ARG A 303 23.80 -13.43 -9.89
N GLN A 304 23.83 -12.11 -9.81
CA GLN A 304 24.87 -11.37 -9.12
C GLN A 304 24.56 -11.21 -7.62
N LYS A 305 23.32 -11.47 -7.20
CA LYS A 305 22.83 -11.32 -5.83
C LYS A 305 23.01 -9.90 -5.28
N ILE A 306 22.90 -8.91 -6.15
CA ILE A 306 23.02 -7.48 -5.85
C ILE A 306 21.94 -6.69 -6.57
N CYS A 307 21.67 -5.48 -6.09
CA CYS A 307 20.83 -4.52 -6.78
C CYS A 307 21.63 -3.86 -7.91
N VAL A 308 21.10 -3.92 -9.13
CA VAL A 308 21.69 -3.25 -10.30
C VAL A 308 20.62 -2.46 -11.04
N LEU A 309 21.03 -1.58 -11.95
CA LEU A 309 20.09 -0.78 -12.73
C LEU A 309 19.06 -1.68 -13.44
N ARG A 310 17.80 -1.24 -13.45
CA ARG A 310 16.65 -1.95 -14.03
C ARG A 310 16.93 -2.59 -15.40
N GLN A 311 17.64 -1.89 -16.28
CA GLN A 311 17.95 -2.40 -17.62
C GLN A 311 18.94 -3.56 -17.59
N ALA A 312 19.95 -3.48 -16.73
CA ALA A 312 21.03 -4.45 -16.62
C ALA A 312 20.64 -5.68 -15.80
N ALA A 313 19.68 -5.56 -14.88
CA ALA A 313 19.31 -6.64 -13.98
C ALA A 313 18.71 -7.84 -14.71
N THR A 314 19.10 -9.04 -14.30
CA THR A 314 18.38 -10.29 -14.53
C THR A 314 17.50 -10.59 -13.32
N PRO A 315 16.21 -10.16 -13.32
CA PRO A 315 15.33 -10.39 -12.18
C PRO A 315 14.73 -11.79 -12.23
N GLN A 316 13.99 -12.14 -11.17
CA GLN A 316 13.22 -13.37 -11.14
C GLN A 316 12.15 -13.36 -12.24
N ALA A 317 12.00 -14.49 -12.94
CA ALA A 317 10.96 -14.65 -13.95
C ALA A 317 9.56 -14.43 -13.35
N GLY A 318 8.68 -13.79 -14.12
CA GLY A 318 7.32 -13.42 -13.68
C GLY A 318 7.20 -12.01 -13.10
N CYS A 319 8.30 -11.38 -12.69
CA CYS A 319 8.22 -10.10 -12.00
C CYS A 319 7.75 -8.97 -12.93
N ASN A 320 7.04 -7.99 -12.35
CA ASN A 320 6.48 -6.86 -13.08
C ASN A 320 7.58 -5.84 -13.44
N ARG A 321 8.11 -5.94 -14.65
CA ARG A 321 9.11 -5.00 -15.18
C ARG A 321 8.57 -3.61 -15.57
N CYS A 322 7.26 -3.37 -15.44
CA CYS A 322 6.69 -2.01 -15.53
C CYS A 322 6.95 -1.18 -14.27
N GLN A 323 7.27 -1.82 -13.14
CA GLN A 323 7.60 -1.09 -11.92
C GLN A 323 8.84 -0.23 -12.13
N PHE A 324 8.74 1.05 -11.81
CA PHE A 324 9.82 2.04 -12.03
C PHE A 324 10.22 2.23 -13.50
N ALA A 325 9.43 1.71 -14.46
CA ALA A 325 9.62 2.02 -15.86
C ALA A 325 9.00 3.39 -16.18
N ASN A 326 9.71 4.19 -16.98
CA ASN A 326 9.18 5.41 -17.59
C ASN A 326 8.72 5.19 -19.03
N LYS A 327 8.68 3.92 -19.48
CA LYS A 327 8.31 3.50 -20.82
C LYS A 327 6.98 2.77 -20.80
N GLU A 328 6.21 2.98 -21.87
CA GLU A 328 4.94 2.31 -22.10
C GLU A 328 5.11 0.83 -22.44
N PHE A 329 6.28 0.41 -22.94
CA PHE A 329 6.57 -0.98 -23.26
C PHE A 329 7.96 -1.39 -22.80
N VAL A 330 8.05 -2.55 -22.16
CA VAL A 330 9.27 -3.05 -21.53
C VAL A 330 9.43 -4.54 -21.69
N ASN A 331 10.65 -5.08 -21.73
CA ASN A 331 10.83 -6.52 -21.77
C ASN A 331 10.21 -7.18 -20.52
N ALA A 332 9.55 -8.31 -20.69
CA ALA A 332 9.32 -9.25 -19.61
C ALA A 332 10.61 -10.08 -19.41
N VAL A 333 10.74 -10.75 -18.26
CA VAL A 333 11.87 -11.66 -18.05
C VAL A 333 11.61 -12.91 -18.89
N ASN A 334 12.44 -13.13 -19.90
CA ASN A 334 12.33 -14.25 -20.83
C ASN A 334 13.73 -14.67 -21.26
N SER A 335 14.20 -15.77 -20.68
CA SER A 335 15.51 -16.36 -20.96
C SER A 335 15.53 -17.26 -22.19
N ASP A 336 14.40 -17.48 -22.85
CA ASP A 336 14.32 -18.42 -23.97
C ASP A 336 14.64 -17.70 -25.27
N ASN A 337 13.85 -16.67 -25.59
CA ASN A 337 13.94 -15.96 -26.87
C ASN A 337 13.67 -14.45 -26.74
N CYS A 338 13.57 -13.89 -25.53
CA CYS A 338 13.36 -12.45 -25.32
C CYS A 338 12.11 -11.87 -26.04
N SER A 339 11.15 -12.73 -26.43
CA SER A 339 9.98 -12.34 -27.24
C SER A 339 8.85 -11.72 -26.43
N THR A 340 8.83 -11.91 -25.11
CA THR A 340 7.74 -11.41 -24.27
C THR A 340 8.04 -10.03 -23.68
N TYR A 341 6.99 -9.22 -23.57
CA TYR A 341 7.07 -7.84 -23.12
C TYR A 341 5.80 -7.42 -22.38
N TYR A 342 5.92 -6.41 -21.53
CA TYR A 342 4.78 -5.81 -20.85
C TYR A 342 4.41 -4.48 -21.52
N TYR A 343 3.11 -4.25 -21.68
CA TYR A 343 2.53 -2.92 -21.86
C TYR A 343 2.21 -2.34 -20.48
N CYS A 344 2.77 -1.18 -20.18
CA CYS A 344 2.71 -0.47 -18.91
C CYS A 344 1.76 0.72 -19.07
N ASN A 345 0.54 0.62 -18.52
CA ASN A 345 -0.39 1.74 -18.61
C ASN A 345 -0.09 2.83 -17.55
N LYS A 346 -0.79 3.96 -17.65
CA LYS A 346 -0.62 5.11 -16.73
C LYS A 346 -0.92 4.80 -15.25
N ASN A 347 -1.48 3.63 -14.94
CA ASN A 347 -1.75 3.14 -13.59
C ASN A 347 -0.70 2.11 -13.11
N ASN A 348 0.42 1.92 -13.83
CA ASN A 348 1.44 0.89 -13.59
C ASN A 348 0.94 -0.56 -13.74
N GLU A 349 -0.17 -0.79 -14.45
CA GLU A 349 -0.65 -2.13 -14.76
C GLU A 349 0.17 -2.71 -15.93
N ALA A 350 0.65 -3.94 -15.76
CA ALA A 350 1.47 -4.65 -16.74
C ALA A 350 0.64 -5.69 -17.48
N THR A 351 0.47 -5.51 -18.78
CA THR A 351 -0.17 -6.51 -19.66
C THR A 351 0.90 -7.29 -20.40
N LEU A 352 1.01 -8.60 -20.17
CA LEU A 352 1.97 -9.46 -20.87
C LEU A 352 1.54 -9.65 -22.33
N ASN A 353 2.48 -9.44 -23.24
CA ASN A 353 2.34 -9.62 -24.67
C ASN A 353 3.54 -10.43 -25.19
N THR A 354 3.41 -10.96 -26.40
CA THR A 354 4.43 -11.78 -27.05
C THR A 354 4.63 -11.28 -28.48
N CYS A 355 5.89 -11.13 -28.89
CA CYS A 355 6.25 -10.86 -30.27
C CYS A 355 5.93 -12.05 -31.18
N PRO A 356 5.78 -11.83 -32.51
CA PRO A 356 5.70 -12.91 -33.49
C PRO A 356 6.90 -13.86 -33.40
N GLU A 357 6.74 -15.09 -33.91
CA GLU A 357 7.86 -16.03 -34.03
C GLU A 357 9.03 -15.40 -34.79
N THR A 358 10.27 -15.72 -34.38
CA THR A 358 11.53 -15.16 -34.92
C THR A 358 11.79 -13.67 -34.63
N TYR A 359 11.04 -13.10 -33.67
CA TYR A 359 11.24 -11.74 -33.18
C TYR A 359 11.44 -11.71 -31.66
N PHE A 360 12.35 -10.86 -31.21
CA PHE A 360 12.46 -10.45 -29.81
C PHE A 360 11.90 -9.06 -29.59
N PHE A 361 11.49 -8.76 -28.37
CA PHE A 361 11.09 -7.41 -28.02
C PHE A 361 12.31 -6.55 -27.70
N ASN A 362 12.44 -5.42 -28.40
CA ASN A 362 13.50 -4.45 -28.15
C ASN A 362 12.93 -3.23 -27.42
N GLU A 363 13.20 -3.15 -26.12
CA GLU A 363 12.72 -2.09 -25.24
C GLU A 363 13.32 -0.71 -25.55
N ASN A 364 14.46 -0.63 -26.25
CA ASN A 364 15.02 0.66 -26.66
C ASN A 364 14.17 1.37 -27.72
N ILE A 365 13.57 0.58 -28.62
CA ILE A 365 12.68 1.10 -29.67
C ILE A 365 11.19 0.89 -29.36
N GLY A 366 10.87 0.11 -28.32
CA GLY A 366 9.49 -0.17 -27.91
C GLY A 366 8.74 -1.08 -28.89
N ALA A 367 9.45 -1.96 -29.60
CA ALA A 367 8.86 -2.77 -30.67
C ALA A 367 9.56 -4.13 -30.84
N CYS A 368 8.84 -5.07 -31.47
CA CYS A 368 9.40 -6.36 -31.89
C CYS A 368 10.39 -6.19 -33.05
N LYS A 369 11.56 -6.81 -32.96
CA LYS A 369 12.62 -6.79 -33.97
C LYS A 369 12.98 -8.23 -34.39
N PRO A 370 13.32 -8.49 -35.66
CA PRO A 370 13.88 -9.76 -36.07
C PRO A 370 15.11 -10.15 -35.24
N ASP A 371 15.30 -11.45 -35.06
CA ASP A 371 16.30 -12.05 -34.18
C ASP A 371 17.77 -11.81 -34.55
N ASP A 372 18.03 -11.24 -35.72
CA ASP A 372 19.37 -10.94 -36.29
C ASP A 372 20.28 -10.05 -35.44
N GLY A 373 19.76 -9.42 -34.37
CA GLY A 373 20.51 -8.61 -33.42
C GLY A 373 20.30 -8.98 -31.94
N MET A 374 19.64 -10.10 -31.66
CA MET A 374 19.29 -10.48 -30.29
C MET A 374 20.53 -10.75 -29.43
N GLU A 375 21.55 -11.43 -29.96
CA GLU A 375 22.77 -11.74 -29.22
C GLU A 375 23.52 -10.50 -28.72
N ALA A 376 23.50 -9.42 -29.50
CA ALA A 376 24.08 -8.14 -29.09
C ALA A 376 23.19 -7.41 -28.08
N TYR A 377 21.86 -7.52 -28.23
CA TYR A 377 20.89 -6.93 -27.33
C TYR A 377 20.98 -7.54 -25.92
N VAL A 378 21.00 -8.87 -25.81
CA VAL A 378 21.02 -9.61 -24.53
C VAL A 378 22.18 -9.19 -23.62
N LYS A 379 23.34 -8.83 -24.18
CA LYS A 379 24.53 -8.43 -23.40
C LYS A 379 24.30 -7.23 -22.48
N ASN A 380 23.37 -6.34 -22.84
CA ASN A 380 23.10 -5.11 -22.10
C ASN A 380 21.68 -5.08 -21.48
N ASN A 381 20.91 -6.16 -21.64
CA ASN A 381 19.50 -6.22 -21.27
C ASN A 381 19.23 -7.49 -20.46
N GLY A 382 19.34 -7.37 -19.13
CA GLY A 382 19.37 -8.53 -18.24
C GLY A 382 18.04 -9.31 -18.19
N ALA A 383 16.93 -8.69 -18.58
CA ALA A 383 15.62 -9.35 -18.74
C ALA A 383 15.63 -10.50 -19.76
N CYS A 384 16.52 -10.40 -20.75
CA CYS A 384 16.69 -11.35 -21.83
C CYS A 384 17.93 -12.23 -21.63
N TYR A 385 18.53 -12.20 -20.43
CA TYR A 385 19.71 -12.98 -20.17
C TYR A 385 19.42 -14.47 -20.34
N GLY A 386 20.31 -15.17 -21.06
CA GLY A 386 20.18 -16.58 -21.38
C GLY A 386 19.48 -16.86 -22.71
N SER A 387 18.84 -15.86 -23.33
CA SER A 387 18.20 -16.05 -24.64
C SER A 387 19.23 -16.35 -25.70
N SER A 388 18.91 -17.33 -26.54
CA SER A 388 19.73 -17.74 -27.68
C SER A 388 18.84 -18.06 -28.86
N LEU A 389 19.36 -17.89 -30.08
CA LEU A 389 18.64 -18.30 -31.28
C LEU A 389 18.56 -19.82 -31.29
N THR A 390 17.38 -20.38 -31.09
CA THR A 390 17.14 -21.77 -31.47
C THR A 390 17.32 -21.83 -32.98
N LYS A 391 18.43 -22.41 -33.44
CA LYS A 391 18.55 -22.81 -34.84
C LYS A 391 17.43 -23.81 -35.09
N THR A 392 16.36 -23.35 -35.75
CA THR A 392 15.45 -24.24 -36.44
C THR A 392 16.30 -24.95 -37.48
N THR A 393 16.84 -26.13 -37.14
CA THR A 393 17.24 -27.08 -38.16
C THR A 393 15.96 -27.44 -38.87
N ASP A 394 15.75 -26.78 -40.00
CA ASP A 394 14.80 -27.15 -41.02
C ASP A 394 15.09 -28.60 -41.39
N SER A 395 14.35 -29.53 -40.82
CA SER A 395 14.29 -30.90 -41.32
C SER A 395 13.33 -30.89 -42.50
N THR A 396 13.75 -30.24 -43.60
CA THR A 396 13.32 -30.61 -44.94
C THR A 396 13.98 -31.95 -45.26
N GLU A 397 13.33 -33.06 -44.89
CA GLU A 397 13.45 -34.29 -45.67
C GLU A 397 12.36 -34.24 -46.74
N ASP A 398 12.71 -33.62 -47.87
CA ASP A 398 12.00 -33.84 -49.13
C ASP A 398 12.33 -35.25 -49.65
N GLU A 399 11.25 -36.00 -49.85
CA GLU A 399 11.00 -37.08 -50.82
C GLU A 399 12.00 -38.22 -51.03
N ALA A 400 11.50 -39.45 -50.80
CA ALA A 400 11.45 -40.44 -51.88
C ALA A 400 10.25 -41.37 -51.73
N SER A 401 9.25 -41.14 -52.57
CA SER A 401 8.26 -42.14 -52.98
C SER A 401 8.95 -43.35 -53.62
N THR A 402 8.61 -44.56 -53.19
CA THR A 402 8.57 -45.73 -54.07
C THR A 402 7.34 -46.57 -53.74
N VAL A 403 6.41 -46.56 -54.69
CA VAL A 403 5.28 -47.47 -54.83
C VAL A 403 5.72 -48.63 -55.75
N ASP A 404 5.13 -49.81 -55.49
CA ASP A 404 5.11 -51.08 -56.26
C ASP A 404 6.32 -52.03 -56.17
N ALA A 405 6.12 -53.23 -55.61
CA ALA A 405 5.48 -54.38 -56.29
C ALA A 405 5.05 -55.47 -55.28
#